data_AF-A0A292SH49-F1
#
_entry.id   AF-A0A292SH49-F1
#
_cell.length_a   1.000
_cell.length_b   1.000
_cell.length_c   1.000
_cell.angle_alpha   90.00
_cell.angle_beta   90.00
_cell.angle_gamma   90.00
#
_symmetry.space_group_name_H-M   'P 1'
#
loop_
_entity.id
_entity.type
_entity.pdbx_description
1 polymer ?
#
loop_
_entity_poly.entity_id
_entity_poly.type
_entity_poly.pdbx_seq_one_letter_code
_entity_poly.pdbx_strand_id
1 'polypeptide(L)'
;MKNKNLLSIEHYAESFGTNKHKPKDYIKYLKRCVSLKETYISNNDEENAKRCLLLESILQIQHNYLKTYKLILKNKHDSAWSCIIDIENEIELIKPYIEVDFAKYKLDIVKDKNTKIQTLFPYTLFFSAGYTVGNYRCSICGEVITLRHRCNHKKGQIYNGRWCFWIKENITNFDHVAVVTNPKDKRCIPKEFNGKRFDFSVVDELVIHIKRPYLNWDLKWSKLRHPHDLFKDVKETDYCPCGSDKLYKDCCLKESGVLRPHVDFDFGQGFSDNPNIIKYHYPKSKDNVSAFKSDMQGIIMTMK
;
A
#
# COMPACT_ATOMS: atom_id res chain seq x y z
N MET A 1 30.44 23.56 -3.66
CA MET A 1 30.14 22.47 -2.70
C MET A 1 28.67 22.03 -2.67
N LYS A 2 27.69 22.94 -2.59
CA LYS A 2 26.25 22.60 -2.51
C LYS A 2 25.75 21.73 -3.69
N ASN A 3 26.14 22.08 -4.92
CA ASN A 3 25.75 21.33 -6.12
C ASN A 3 26.32 19.89 -6.15
N LYS A 4 27.58 19.71 -5.71
CA LYS A 4 28.20 18.38 -5.53
C LYS A 4 27.47 17.55 -4.46
N ASN A 5 26.91 18.20 -3.45
CA ASN A 5 26.17 17.52 -2.40
C ASN A 5 24.79 17.06 -2.86
N LEU A 6 24.10 17.86 -3.67
CA LEU A 6 22.82 17.49 -4.28
C LEU A 6 22.99 16.30 -5.23
N LEU A 7 23.99 16.38 -6.14
CA LEU A 7 24.33 15.29 -7.05
C LEU A 7 24.58 13.97 -6.31
N SER A 8 25.29 13.99 -5.19
CA SER A 8 25.53 12.76 -4.42
C SER A 8 24.26 12.12 -3.85
N ILE A 9 23.25 12.93 -3.52
CA ILE A 9 21.94 12.44 -3.05
C ILE A 9 21.17 11.81 -4.22
N GLU A 10 21.20 12.45 -5.38
CA GLU A 10 20.57 11.93 -6.60
C GLU A 10 21.17 10.60 -7.00
N HIS A 11 22.50 10.50 -7.05
CA HIS A 11 23.19 9.23 -7.35
C HIS A 11 22.82 8.13 -6.36
N TYR A 12 22.61 8.47 -5.07
CA TYR A 12 22.13 7.51 -4.08
C TYR A 12 20.69 7.06 -4.35
N ALA A 13 19.78 7.98 -4.66
CA ALA A 13 18.39 7.67 -5.00
C ALA A 13 18.30 6.84 -6.30
N GLU A 14 19.07 7.18 -7.33
CA GLU A 14 19.17 6.46 -8.60
C GLU A 14 19.74 5.06 -8.44
N SER A 15 20.64 4.87 -7.48
CA SER A 15 21.26 3.56 -7.23
C SER A 15 20.28 2.52 -6.66
N PHE A 16 19.06 2.91 -6.28
CA PHE A 16 18.08 2.01 -5.65
C PHE A 16 17.86 0.72 -6.44
N GLY A 17 17.87 -0.41 -5.74
CA GLY A 17 17.78 -1.74 -6.34
C GLY A 17 19.10 -2.29 -6.92
N THR A 18 20.17 -1.50 -6.97
CA THR A 18 21.51 -1.95 -7.40
C THR A 18 22.40 -2.34 -6.22
N ASN A 19 23.50 -3.05 -6.50
CA ASN A 19 24.51 -3.38 -5.49
C ASN A 19 25.21 -2.14 -4.88
N LYS A 20 25.11 -0.96 -5.53
CA LYS A 20 25.67 0.30 -5.03
C LYS A 20 24.80 0.93 -3.94
N HIS A 21 23.51 0.61 -3.89
CA HIS A 21 22.61 1.15 -2.89
C HIS A 21 22.82 0.49 -1.53
N LYS A 22 23.08 1.31 -0.52
CA LYS A 22 23.24 0.88 0.87
C LYS A 22 22.05 1.38 1.70
N PRO A 23 21.10 0.50 2.09
CA PRO A 23 19.92 0.92 2.86
C PRO A 23 20.26 1.59 4.20
N LYS A 24 21.41 1.25 4.80
CA LYS A 24 21.90 1.84 6.05
C LYS A 24 22.25 3.33 5.92
N ASP A 25 22.60 3.78 4.73
CA ASP A 25 23.02 5.17 4.49
C ASP A 25 21.81 6.11 4.28
N TYR A 26 20.59 5.57 4.25
CA TYR A 26 19.36 6.34 4.03
C TYR A 26 19.25 7.54 4.98
N ILE A 27 19.40 7.32 6.29
CA ILE A 27 19.26 8.38 7.31
C ILE A 27 20.28 9.50 7.06
N LYS A 28 21.49 9.15 6.63
CA LYS A 28 22.55 10.11 6.30
C LYS A 28 22.15 10.98 5.11
N TYR A 29 21.69 10.37 4.01
CA TYR A 29 21.29 11.11 2.81
C TYR A 29 20.01 11.94 3.02
N LEU A 30 19.04 11.41 3.77
CA LEU A 30 17.83 12.15 4.14
C LEU A 30 18.15 13.41 4.96
N LYS A 31 18.92 13.28 6.05
CA LYS A 31 19.32 14.42 6.88
C LYS A 31 20.06 15.49 6.07
N ARG A 32 20.95 15.06 5.16
CA ARG A 32 21.68 15.95 4.26
C ARG A 32 20.74 16.66 3.28
N CYS A 33 19.75 15.96 2.73
CA CYS A 33 18.75 16.53 1.82
C CYS A 33 17.90 17.60 2.53
N VAL A 34 17.40 17.30 3.73
CA VAL A 34 16.64 18.26 4.55
C VAL A 34 17.47 19.51 4.88
N SER A 35 18.72 19.34 5.31
CA SER A 35 19.62 20.47 5.62
C SER A 35 19.91 21.35 4.39
N LEU A 36 20.11 20.73 3.21
CA LEU A 36 20.27 21.48 1.96
C LEU A 36 18.99 22.23 1.60
N LYS A 37 17.82 21.60 1.73
CA LYS A 37 16.52 22.23 1.49
C LYS A 37 16.36 23.52 2.29
N GLU A 38 16.58 23.47 3.61
CA GLU A 38 16.48 24.66 4.47
C GLU A 38 17.49 25.75 4.08
N THR A 39 18.68 25.35 3.62
CA THR A 39 19.68 26.29 3.12
C THR A 39 19.22 26.98 1.82
N TYR A 40 18.60 26.25 0.90
CA TYR A 40 18.06 26.81 -0.34
C TYR A 40 16.85 27.71 -0.08
N ILE A 41 15.97 27.31 0.85
CA ILE A 41 14.84 28.14 1.31
C ILE A 41 15.35 29.46 1.88
N SER A 42 16.35 29.43 2.76
CA SER A 42 16.93 30.63 3.37
C SER A 42 17.61 31.56 2.36
N ASN A 43 18.09 30.99 1.25
CA ASN A 43 18.73 31.71 0.16
C ASN A 43 17.73 32.16 -0.93
N ASN A 44 16.42 31.93 -0.76
CA ASN A 44 15.39 32.14 -1.79
C ASN A 44 15.68 31.43 -3.13
N ASP A 45 16.37 30.30 -3.08
CA ASP A 45 16.64 29.44 -4.24
C ASP A 45 15.52 28.41 -4.36
N GLU A 46 14.39 28.84 -4.91
CA GLU A 46 13.16 28.05 -4.97
C GLU A 46 13.32 26.77 -5.81
N GLU A 47 14.06 26.83 -6.91
CA GLU A 47 14.26 25.69 -7.80
C GLU A 47 15.01 24.55 -7.09
N ASN A 48 16.13 24.86 -6.43
CA ASN A 48 16.88 23.85 -5.70
C ASN A 48 16.16 23.40 -4.42
N ALA A 49 15.40 24.27 -3.77
CA ALA A 49 14.54 23.90 -2.64
C ALA A 49 13.46 22.90 -3.05
N LYS A 50 12.79 23.14 -4.19
CA LYS A 50 11.82 22.21 -4.80
C LYS A 50 12.48 20.88 -5.15
N ARG A 51 13.64 20.90 -5.80
CA ARG A 51 14.40 19.69 -6.14
C ARG A 51 14.78 18.87 -4.91
N CYS A 52 15.19 19.51 -3.81
CA CYS A 52 15.45 18.83 -2.55
C CYS A 52 14.18 18.22 -1.95
N LEU A 53 13.04 18.91 -1.98
CA LEU A 53 11.77 18.36 -1.49
C LEU A 53 11.36 17.10 -2.28
N LEU A 54 11.51 17.11 -3.60
CA LEU A 54 11.22 15.95 -4.44
C LEU A 54 12.16 14.78 -4.12
N LEU A 55 13.47 15.05 -3.96
CA LEU A 55 14.43 14.02 -3.58
C LEU A 55 14.17 13.45 -2.19
N GLU A 56 13.78 14.29 -1.22
CA GLU A 56 13.37 13.85 0.11
C GLU A 56 12.21 12.85 0.02
N SER A 57 11.20 13.18 -0.78
CA SER A 57 10.02 12.34 -1.02
C SER A 57 10.39 11.01 -1.68
N ILE A 58 11.26 11.04 -2.70
CA ILE A 58 11.78 9.84 -3.39
C ILE A 58 12.51 8.92 -2.40
N LEU A 59 13.40 9.49 -1.58
CA LEU A 59 14.14 8.71 -0.59
C LEU A 59 13.19 8.08 0.44
N GLN A 60 12.17 8.82 0.89
CA GLN A 60 11.16 8.32 1.82
C GLN A 60 10.36 7.16 1.21
N ILE A 61 9.92 7.25 -0.05
CA ILE A 61 9.24 6.16 -0.76
C ILE A 61 10.11 4.91 -0.79
N GLN A 62 11.37 5.05 -1.24
CA GLN A 62 12.32 3.93 -1.33
C GLN A 62 12.59 3.29 0.03
N HIS A 63 12.73 4.10 1.08
CA HIS A 63 12.93 3.61 2.44
C HIS A 63 11.70 2.89 2.97
N ASN A 64 10.52 3.50 2.84
CA ASN A 64 9.26 2.90 3.29
C ASN A 64 9.00 1.59 2.57
N TYR A 65 9.33 1.48 1.29
CA TYR A 65 9.23 0.22 0.56
C TYR A 65 10.07 -0.86 1.23
N LEU A 66 11.36 -0.64 1.46
CA LEU A 66 12.22 -1.62 2.17
C LEU A 66 11.76 -1.89 3.60
N LYS A 67 11.20 -0.88 4.28
CA LYS A 67 10.67 -0.99 5.63
C LYS A 67 9.43 -1.87 5.67
N THR A 68 8.53 -1.79 4.67
CA THR A 68 7.35 -2.64 4.53
C THR A 68 7.73 -4.12 4.58
N TYR A 69 8.67 -4.56 3.75
CA TYR A 69 9.15 -5.96 3.77
C TYR A 69 9.69 -6.38 5.12
N LYS A 70 10.52 -5.53 5.76
CA LYS A 70 11.06 -5.81 7.09
C LYS A 70 9.99 -5.88 8.17
N LEU A 71 8.90 -5.13 8.05
CA LEU A 71 7.79 -5.15 8.99
C LEU A 71 6.94 -6.41 8.83
N ILE A 72 6.68 -6.83 7.58
CA ILE A 72 5.99 -8.10 7.28
C ILE A 72 6.78 -9.28 7.86
N LEU A 73 8.09 -9.37 7.60
CA LEU A 73 8.96 -10.40 8.20
C LEU A 73 8.96 -10.43 9.74
N LYS A 74 8.57 -9.32 10.38
CA LYS A 74 8.49 -9.18 11.84
C LYS A 74 7.06 -9.32 12.37
N ASN A 75 6.12 -9.76 11.54
CA ASN A 75 4.69 -9.87 11.86
C ASN A 75 4.08 -8.53 12.34
N LYS A 76 4.54 -7.40 11.79
CA LYS A 76 4.04 -6.05 12.08
C LYS A 76 3.18 -5.53 10.93
N HIS A 77 2.11 -6.26 10.59
CA HIS A 77 1.27 -6.02 9.41
C HIS A 77 0.60 -4.64 9.40
N ASP A 78 0.09 -4.15 10.53
CA ASP A 78 -0.53 -2.81 10.63
C ASP A 78 0.45 -1.68 10.29
N SER A 79 1.69 -1.81 10.78
CA SER A 79 2.75 -0.86 10.47
C SER A 79 3.19 -0.97 9.01
N ALA A 80 3.24 -2.19 8.46
CA ALA A 80 3.55 -2.41 7.06
C ALA A 80 2.48 -1.78 6.15
N TRP A 81 1.21 -1.97 6.49
CA TRP A 81 0.07 -1.37 5.80
C TRP A 81 0.16 0.16 5.79
N SER A 82 0.49 0.76 6.95
CA SER A 82 0.69 2.21 7.04
C SER A 82 1.76 2.69 6.06
N CYS A 83 2.91 2.00 6.00
CA CYS A 83 3.98 2.33 5.03
C CYS A 83 3.54 2.16 3.57
N ILE A 84 2.71 1.16 3.25
CA ILE A 84 2.17 0.93 1.92
C ILE A 84 1.28 2.09 1.46
N ILE A 85 0.43 2.60 2.36
CA ILE A 85 -0.43 3.77 2.06
C ILE A 85 0.37 5.06 2.00
N ASP A 86 1.41 5.20 2.84
CA ASP A 86 2.34 6.34 2.76
C ASP A 86 3.03 6.39 1.39
N ILE A 87 3.50 5.24 0.88
CA ILE A 87 4.11 5.12 -0.46
C ILE A 87 3.12 5.51 -1.56
N GLU A 88 1.89 4.99 -1.51
CA GLU A 88 0.86 5.30 -2.51
C GLU A 88 0.59 6.81 -2.57
N ASN A 89 0.32 7.44 -1.42
CA ASN A 89 0.03 8.86 -1.32
C ASN A 89 1.22 9.74 -1.77
N GLU A 90 2.43 9.38 -1.37
CA GLU A 90 3.63 10.15 -1.72
C GLU A 90 3.93 10.06 -3.23
N ILE A 91 3.76 8.87 -3.82
CA ILE A 91 3.89 8.68 -5.27
C ILE A 91 2.88 9.56 -6.00
N GLU A 92 1.61 9.56 -5.60
CA GLU A 92 0.58 10.42 -6.22
C GLU A 92 0.91 11.90 -6.11
N LEU A 93 1.47 12.32 -4.98
CA LEU A 93 1.84 13.71 -4.71
C LEU A 93 2.99 14.18 -5.62
N ILE A 94 4.03 13.36 -5.80
CA ILE A 94 5.22 13.75 -6.57
C ILE A 94 5.11 13.48 -8.06
N LYS A 95 4.27 12.53 -8.49
CA LYS A 95 4.17 12.10 -9.90
C LYS A 95 4.08 13.25 -10.92
N PRO A 96 3.29 14.32 -10.70
CA PRO A 96 3.20 15.45 -11.64
C PRO A 96 4.52 16.21 -11.86
N TYR A 97 5.49 16.06 -10.95
CA TYR A 97 6.76 16.80 -10.97
C TYR A 97 7.94 15.99 -11.51
N ILE A 98 7.83 14.67 -11.52
CA ILE A 98 8.94 13.76 -11.83
C ILE A 98 8.57 12.74 -12.90
N GLU A 99 7.57 13.00 -13.73
CA GLU A 99 7.05 12.03 -14.72
C GLU A 99 8.16 11.49 -15.64
N VAL A 100 9.05 12.37 -16.12
CA VAL A 100 10.20 12.00 -16.97
C VAL A 100 11.24 11.16 -16.20
N ASP A 101 11.45 11.47 -14.92
CA ASP A 101 12.44 10.80 -14.07
C ASP A 101 11.85 9.64 -13.24
N PHE A 102 10.58 9.27 -13.45
CA PHE A 102 9.89 8.34 -12.57
C PHE A 102 10.55 6.95 -12.57
N ALA A 103 10.89 6.45 -13.76
CA ALA A 103 11.63 5.20 -13.95
C ALA A 103 13.11 5.30 -13.57
N LYS A 104 13.69 6.51 -13.65
CA LYS A 104 15.08 6.78 -13.25
C LYS A 104 15.31 6.44 -11.78
N TYR A 105 14.34 6.75 -10.92
CA TYR A 105 14.38 6.42 -9.48
C TYR A 105 13.71 5.09 -9.11
N LYS A 106 13.37 4.25 -10.10
CA LYS A 106 12.70 2.94 -9.94
C LYS A 106 11.33 3.02 -9.25
N LEU A 107 10.64 4.15 -9.37
CA LEU A 107 9.34 4.35 -8.71
C LEU A 107 8.21 3.64 -9.45
N ASP A 108 8.37 3.37 -10.74
CA ASP A 108 7.52 2.49 -11.54
C ASP A 108 7.44 1.09 -10.95
N ILE A 109 8.60 0.50 -10.64
CA ILE A 109 8.70 -0.82 -10.01
C ILE A 109 8.10 -0.77 -8.61
N VAL A 110 8.49 0.23 -7.79
CA VAL A 110 7.94 0.39 -6.43
C VAL A 110 6.42 0.53 -6.46
N LYS A 111 5.86 1.31 -7.40
CA LYS A 111 4.42 1.48 -7.55
C LYS A 111 3.72 0.17 -7.90
N ASP A 112 4.23 -0.56 -8.88
CA ASP A 112 3.69 -1.87 -9.29
C ASP A 112 3.67 -2.84 -8.12
N LYS A 113 4.83 -3.00 -7.45
CA LYS A 113 4.97 -3.93 -6.32
C LYS A 113 4.14 -3.51 -5.11
N ASN A 114 4.06 -2.22 -4.81
CA ASN A 114 3.22 -1.70 -3.73
C ASN A 114 1.74 -2.04 -3.96
N THR A 115 1.25 -1.85 -5.20
CA THR A 115 -0.13 -2.18 -5.58
C THR A 115 -0.40 -3.69 -5.49
N LYS A 116 0.55 -4.53 -5.94
CA LYS A 116 0.46 -5.98 -5.83
C LYS A 116 0.43 -6.45 -4.38
N ILE A 117 1.32 -5.94 -3.53
CA ILE A 117 1.31 -6.25 -2.10
C ILE A 117 -0.01 -5.86 -1.45
N GLN A 118 -0.59 -4.70 -1.79
CA GLN A 118 -1.91 -4.30 -1.26
C GLN A 118 -2.97 -5.37 -1.51
N THR A 119 -2.95 -6.03 -2.68
CA THR A 119 -3.91 -7.09 -3.00
C THR A 119 -3.75 -8.36 -2.17
N LEU A 120 -2.65 -8.52 -1.44
CA LEU A 120 -2.43 -9.67 -0.55
C LEU A 120 -2.90 -9.42 0.89
N PHE A 121 -3.13 -8.16 1.24
CA PHE A 121 -3.67 -7.83 2.55
C PHE A 121 -5.16 -8.15 2.59
N PRO A 122 -5.66 -8.76 3.68
CA PRO A 122 -7.03 -9.23 3.79
C PRO A 122 -8.06 -8.09 4.04
N TYR A 123 -7.68 -6.84 3.81
CA TYR A 123 -8.53 -5.68 4.07
C TYR A 123 -9.43 -5.36 2.88
N THR A 124 -10.72 -5.37 3.14
CA THR A 124 -11.76 -5.06 2.14
C THR A 124 -12.77 -4.03 2.63
N LEU A 125 -12.86 -3.87 3.96
CA LEU A 125 -13.71 -2.92 4.65
C LEU A 125 -12.85 -1.91 5.37
N PHE A 126 -13.29 -0.66 5.31
CA PHE A 126 -12.60 0.49 5.88
C PHE A 126 -13.60 1.42 6.56
N PHE A 127 -13.12 2.22 7.49
CA PHE A 127 -13.92 3.25 8.13
C PHE A 127 -13.64 4.61 7.50
N SER A 128 -14.70 5.33 7.15
CA SER A 128 -14.61 6.70 6.67
C SER A 128 -15.42 7.62 7.59
N ALA A 129 -14.80 8.72 8.01
CA ALA A 129 -15.46 9.69 8.88
C ALA A 129 -16.07 10.84 8.07
N GLY A 130 -17.34 11.14 8.33
CA GLY A 130 -18.06 12.32 7.85
C GLY A 130 -18.08 13.41 8.92
N TYR A 131 -17.60 14.61 8.57
CA TYR A 131 -17.63 15.77 9.45
C TYR A 131 -17.65 17.07 8.65
N THR A 132 -18.20 18.13 9.25
CA THR A 132 -18.26 19.47 8.67
C THR A 132 -17.05 20.28 9.10
N VAL A 133 -16.32 20.81 8.11
CA VAL A 133 -15.16 21.67 8.33
C VAL A 133 -15.59 23.11 8.04
N GLY A 134 -15.48 24.00 9.02
CA GLY A 134 -15.85 25.40 8.85
C GLY A 134 -14.93 26.15 7.89
N ASN A 135 -13.62 25.97 8.05
CA ASN A 135 -12.61 26.58 7.18
C ASN A 135 -11.32 25.76 7.12
N TYR A 136 -10.43 26.15 6.21
CA TYR A 136 -9.11 25.56 6.09
C TYR A 136 -8.05 26.65 6.27
N ARG A 137 -6.83 26.26 6.61
CA ARG A 137 -5.66 27.15 6.61
C ARG A 137 -4.65 26.68 5.57
N CYS A 138 -4.14 27.61 4.77
CA CYS A 138 -3.03 27.32 3.86
C CYS A 138 -1.74 27.06 4.66
N SER A 139 -1.05 25.95 4.40
CA SER A 139 0.24 25.65 5.05
C SER A 139 1.39 26.56 4.60
N ILE A 140 1.22 27.33 3.51
CA ILE A 140 2.27 28.20 2.94
C ILE A 140 2.13 29.63 3.48
N CYS A 141 0.99 30.30 3.25
CA CYS A 141 0.78 31.68 3.69
C CYS A 141 0.04 31.82 5.02
N GLY A 142 -0.54 30.75 5.55
CA GLY A 142 -1.35 30.82 6.77
C GLY A 142 -2.73 31.47 6.60
N GLU A 143 -3.09 31.90 5.39
CA GLU A 143 -4.41 32.49 5.12
C GLU A 143 -5.54 31.47 5.34
N VAL A 144 -6.67 31.99 5.81
CA VAL A 144 -7.90 31.23 5.98
C VAL A 144 -8.59 31.06 4.62
N ILE A 145 -8.82 29.81 4.25
CA ILE A 145 -9.49 29.39 3.03
C ILE A 145 -10.92 29.01 3.37
N THR A 146 -11.86 29.69 2.72
CA THR A 146 -13.30 29.44 2.79
C THR A 146 -13.86 29.11 1.40
N LEU A 147 -15.15 28.83 1.30
CA LEU A 147 -15.81 28.63 0.01
C LEU A 147 -15.69 29.85 -0.91
N ARG A 148 -15.72 31.07 -0.36
CA ARG A 148 -15.73 32.34 -1.12
C ARG A 148 -14.38 33.04 -1.18
N HIS A 149 -13.44 32.69 -0.30
CA HIS A 149 -12.11 33.29 -0.25
C HIS A 149 -11.03 32.21 -0.27
N ARG A 150 -10.11 32.33 -1.22
CA ARG A 150 -8.98 31.41 -1.38
C ARG A 150 -7.71 32.22 -1.59
N CYS A 151 -6.61 31.75 -1.03
CA CYS A 151 -5.28 32.28 -1.33
C CYS A 151 -4.86 31.93 -2.77
N ASN A 152 -3.79 32.57 -3.25
CA ASN A 152 -3.21 32.27 -4.57
C ASN A 152 -2.50 30.89 -4.64
N HIS A 153 -2.26 30.22 -3.50
CA HIS A 153 -1.63 28.91 -3.46
C HIS A 153 -2.59 27.77 -3.80
N LYS A 154 -2.17 26.89 -4.70
CA LYS A 154 -2.93 25.71 -5.11
C LYS A 154 -2.57 24.51 -4.23
N LYS A 155 -3.58 23.80 -3.73
CA LYS A 155 -3.40 22.58 -2.93
C LYS A 155 -2.64 21.53 -3.73
N GLY A 156 -1.66 20.88 -3.09
CA GLY A 156 -0.82 19.86 -3.71
C GLY A 156 0.33 20.43 -4.56
N GLN A 157 0.50 21.76 -4.61
CA GLN A 157 1.64 22.36 -5.29
C GLN A 157 2.80 22.70 -4.34
N ILE A 158 4.01 22.79 -4.90
CA ILE A 158 5.23 23.14 -4.17
C ILE A 158 5.45 24.65 -4.26
N TYR A 159 5.71 25.28 -3.12
CA TYR A 159 6.11 26.68 -3.01
C TYR A 159 7.30 26.78 -2.06
N ASN A 160 8.39 27.39 -2.52
CA ASN A 160 9.63 27.56 -1.74
C ASN A 160 10.05 26.28 -0.97
N GLY A 161 10.14 25.15 -1.69
CA GLY A 161 10.55 23.86 -1.10
C GLY A 161 9.56 23.25 -0.09
N ARG A 162 8.29 23.67 -0.07
CA ARG A 162 7.24 23.15 0.82
C ARG A 162 5.96 22.80 0.07
N TRP A 163 5.27 21.75 0.51
CA TRP A 163 3.96 21.38 -0.01
C TRP A 163 2.86 22.30 0.51
N CYS A 164 1.98 22.76 -0.39
CA CYS A 164 0.76 23.44 -0.03
C CYS A 164 -0.33 22.44 0.36
N PHE A 165 -0.59 22.35 1.65
CA PHE A 165 -1.69 21.63 2.24
C PHE A 165 -2.74 22.59 2.76
N TRP A 166 -3.97 22.12 2.75
CA TRP A 166 -5.09 22.80 3.39
C TRP A 166 -5.36 22.10 4.71
N ILE A 167 -4.92 22.72 5.79
CA ILE A 167 -5.09 22.22 7.15
C ILE A 167 -6.53 22.49 7.55
N LYS A 168 -7.24 21.47 8.01
CA LYS A 168 -8.63 21.60 8.45
C LYS A 168 -8.64 22.35 9.78
N GLU A 169 -9.45 23.40 9.87
CA GLU A 169 -9.68 24.14 11.11
C GLU A 169 -11.18 24.21 11.41
N ASN A 170 -11.51 24.41 12.68
CA ASN A 170 -12.90 24.56 13.13
C ASN A 170 -13.80 23.43 12.61
N ILE A 171 -13.48 22.19 12.99
CA ILE A 171 -14.39 21.07 12.76
C ILE A 171 -15.62 21.33 13.62
N THR A 172 -16.74 21.69 12.98
CA THR A 172 -17.93 22.19 13.68
C THR A 172 -18.88 21.06 14.07
N ASN A 173 -18.90 19.99 13.30
CA ASN A 173 -19.76 18.84 13.57
C ASN A 173 -19.10 17.55 13.12
N PHE A 174 -19.24 16.50 13.94
CA PHE A 174 -18.94 15.13 13.57
C PHE A 174 -20.27 14.42 13.28
N ASP A 175 -20.46 13.97 12.05
CA ASP A 175 -21.74 13.45 11.58
C ASP A 175 -21.82 11.93 11.73
N HIS A 176 -20.88 11.20 11.14
CA HIS A 176 -20.92 9.74 11.13
C HIS A 176 -19.56 9.07 10.91
N VAL A 177 -19.51 7.77 11.16
CA VAL A 177 -18.51 6.84 10.63
C VAL A 177 -19.22 5.85 9.73
N ALA A 178 -18.83 5.78 8.46
CA ALA A 178 -19.35 4.83 7.50
C ALA A 178 -18.38 3.66 7.29
N VAL A 179 -18.92 2.47 7.11
CA VAL A 179 -18.18 1.30 6.62
C VAL A 179 -18.22 1.32 5.09
N VAL A 180 -17.05 1.35 4.45
CA VAL A 180 -16.91 1.48 3.00
C VAL A 180 -15.90 0.49 2.45
N THR A 181 -16.04 0.12 1.17
CA THR A 181 -15.09 -0.74 0.46
C THR A 181 -14.02 0.04 -0.32
N ASN A 182 -14.26 1.32 -0.57
CA ASN A 182 -13.36 2.18 -1.34
C ASN A 182 -13.15 3.54 -0.63
N PRO A 183 -12.38 3.59 0.47
CA PRO A 183 -12.15 4.83 1.20
C PRO A 183 -11.16 5.74 0.47
N LYS A 184 -11.22 7.04 0.77
CA LYS A 184 -10.15 7.97 0.41
C LYS A 184 -8.87 7.74 1.21
N ASP A 185 -8.99 7.32 2.47
CA ASP A 185 -7.85 6.93 3.32
C ASP A 185 -8.00 5.47 3.72
N LYS A 186 -7.11 4.63 3.20
CA LYS A 186 -7.10 3.18 3.44
C LYS A 186 -6.48 2.80 4.79
N ARG A 187 -6.00 3.75 5.61
CA ARG A 187 -5.40 3.45 6.93
C ARG A 187 -6.43 3.06 7.99
N CYS A 188 -7.68 3.50 7.85
CA CYS A 188 -8.72 3.24 8.85
C CYS A 188 -9.36 1.87 8.57
N ILE A 189 -8.81 0.85 9.20
CA ILE A 189 -9.22 -0.56 9.05
C ILE A 189 -9.79 -1.10 10.37
N PRO A 190 -10.73 -2.07 10.32
CA PRO A 190 -11.03 -2.91 11.47
C PRO A 190 -9.77 -3.67 11.91
N LYS A 191 -9.57 -3.86 13.22
CA LYS A 191 -8.44 -4.65 13.76
C LYS A 191 -8.77 -6.11 13.95
N GLU A 192 -10.04 -6.38 14.25
CA GLU A 192 -10.58 -7.71 14.47
C GLU A 192 -12.00 -7.75 13.94
N PHE A 193 -12.45 -8.94 13.56
CA PHE A 193 -13.81 -9.19 13.13
C PHE A 193 -14.32 -10.42 13.87
N ASN A 194 -15.44 -10.29 14.57
CA ASN A 194 -16.00 -11.35 15.44
C ASN A 194 -14.97 -11.95 16.42
N GLY A 195 -14.10 -11.11 16.99
CA GLY A 195 -13.04 -11.54 17.92
C GLY A 195 -11.90 -12.33 17.27
N LYS A 196 -11.87 -12.46 15.94
CA LYS A 196 -10.79 -13.10 15.18
C LYS A 196 -9.91 -12.04 14.53
N ARG A 197 -8.60 -12.26 14.57
CA ARG A 197 -7.61 -11.45 13.85
C ARG A 197 -7.59 -11.85 12.38
N PHE A 198 -7.22 -10.89 11.53
CA PHE A 198 -7.03 -11.13 10.11
C PHE A 198 -5.90 -12.13 9.83
N ASP A 199 -6.05 -12.93 8.79
CA ASP A 199 -5.03 -13.85 8.30
C ASP A 199 -4.12 -13.15 7.28
N PHE A 200 -2.84 -12.99 7.62
CA PHE A 200 -1.82 -12.39 6.77
C PHE A 200 -0.90 -13.41 6.11
N SER A 201 -1.20 -14.71 6.21
CA SER A 201 -0.30 -15.76 5.76
C SER A 201 0.08 -15.66 4.27
N VAL A 202 -0.81 -15.13 3.43
CA VAL A 202 -0.57 -14.91 2.00
C VAL A 202 0.56 -13.91 1.76
N VAL A 203 0.52 -12.76 2.45
CA VAL A 203 1.56 -11.75 2.32
C VAL A 203 2.85 -12.19 3.00
N ASP A 204 2.76 -12.95 4.09
CA ASP A 204 3.93 -13.50 4.78
C ASP A 204 4.71 -14.45 3.88
N GLU A 205 4.01 -15.35 3.19
CA GLU A 205 4.64 -16.33 2.33
C GLU A 205 5.31 -15.71 1.11
N LEU A 206 4.71 -14.66 0.52
CA LEU A 206 5.38 -13.85 -0.51
C LEU A 206 6.74 -13.36 0.02
N VAL A 207 6.74 -12.71 1.19
CA VAL A 207 7.93 -12.01 1.69
C VAL A 207 9.02 -12.98 2.17
N ILE A 208 8.67 -14.17 2.67
CA ILE A 208 9.63 -15.21 3.05
C ILE A 208 10.51 -15.65 1.86
N HIS A 209 9.93 -15.68 0.66
CA HIS A 209 10.63 -16.13 -0.56
C HIS A 209 11.39 -15.00 -1.26
N ILE A 210 11.08 -13.74 -0.94
CA ILE A 210 11.76 -12.57 -1.49
C ILE A 210 13.04 -12.27 -0.69
N LYS A 211 14.19 -12.72 -1.20
CA LYS A 211 15.50 -12.37 -0.60
C LYS A 211 15.88 -10.90 -0.77
N ARG A 212 15.42 -10.27 -1.86
CA ARG A 212 15.67 -8.85 -2.16
C ARG A 212 14.38 -8.23 -2.74
N PRO A 213 13.78 -7.23 -2.07
CA PRO A 213 12.45 -6.72 -2.40
C PRO A 213 12.30 -6.01 -3.75
N TYR A 214 13.43 -5.70 -4.38
CA TYR A 214 13.54 -5.04 -5.68
C TYR A 214 13.84 -6.02 -6.83
N LEU A 215 13.86 -7.34 -6.57
CA LEU A 215 13.98 -8.35 -7.63
C LEU A 215 12.69 -8.45 -8.46
N ASN A 216 12.83 -9.03 -9.66
CA ASN A 216 11.71 -9.42 -10.51
C ASN A 216 10.91 -10.52 -9.82
N TRP A 217 9.85 -10.12 -9.11
CA TRP A 217 8.79 -11.01 -8.69
C TRP A 217 7.46 -10.46 -9.20
N ASP A 218 6.51 -11.33 -9.47
CA ASP A 218 5.16 -10.96 -9.87
C ASP A 218 4.13 -11.85 -9.17
N LEU A 219 2.86 -11.42 -9.19
CA LEU A 219 1.75 -12.20 -8.72
C LEU A 219 0.57 -12.15 -9.69
N LYS A 220 -0.21 -13.22 -9.70
CA LYS A 220 -1.44 -13.31 -10.48
C LYS A 220 -2.54 -13.93 -9.63
N TRP A 221 -3.67 -13.25 -9.58
CA TRP A 221 -4.89 -13.82 -9.02
C TRP A 221 -5.62 -14.65 -10.07
N SER A 222 -5.94 -15.88 -9.72
CA SER A 222 -6.74 -16.81 -10.50
C SER A 222 -7.86 -17.38 -9.62
N LYS A 223 -8.71 -18.23 -10.19
CA LYS A 223 -9.69 -19.00 -9.42
C LYS A 223 -9.48 -20.47 -9.72
N LEU A 224 -9.34 -21.28 -8.68
CA LEU A 224 -9.19 -22.73 -8.80
C LEU A 224 -10.33 -23.44 -8.08
N ARG A 225 -10.70 -24.62 -8.59
CA ARG A 225 -11.65 -25.50 -7.92
C ARG A 225 -10.91 -26.40 -6.96
N HIS A 226 -11.26 -26.28 -5.68
CA HIS A 226 -10.72 -27.11 -4.62
C HIS A 226 -11.60 -28.34 -4.39
N PRO A 227 -11.02 -29.50 -4.08
CA PRO A 227 -11.78 -30.69 -3.74
C PRO A 227 -12.77 -30.41 -2.60
N HIS A 228 -13.96 -30.99 -2.69
CA HIS A 228 -15.00 -30.86 -1.64
C HIS A 228 -14.54 -31.40 -0.29
N ASP A 229 -13.53 -32.29 -0.26
CA ASP A 229 -12.90 -32.80 0.96
C ASP A 229 -12.29 -31.71 1.87
N LEU A 230 -11.97 -30.53 1.33
CA LEU A 230 -11.48 -29.40 2.12
C LEU A 230 -12.61 -28.62 2.81
N PHE A 231 -13.87 -28.93 2.51
CA PHE A 231 -15.07 -28.22 2.98
C PHE A 231 -16.08 -29.15 3.68
N LYS A 232 -15.60 -30.23 4.30
CA LYS A 232 -16.44 -31.25 4.96
C LYS A 232 -17.39 -30.70 6.03
N ASP A 233 -17.04 -29.56 6.62
CA ASP A 233 -17.84 -28.89 7.66
C ASP A 233 -19.02 -28.06 7.10
N VAL A 234 -19.11 -27.89 5.78
CA VAL A 234 -20.14 -27.05 5.13
C VAL A 234 -21.33 -27.92 4.72
N LYS A 235 -22.52 -27.58 5.22
CA LYS A 235 -23.75 -28.30 4.87
C LYS A 235 -24.29 -27.83 3.53
N GLU A 236 -25.08 -28.69 2.89
CA GLU A 236 -25.78 -28.40 1.64
C GLU A 236 -26.66 -27.14 1.69
N THR A 237 -27.26 -26.89 2.86
CA THR A 237 -28.13 -25.75 3.15
C THR A 237 -27.39 -24.49 3.55
N ASP A 238 -26.08 -24.56 3.76
CA ASP A 238 -25.26 -23.38 4.07
C ASP A 238 -24.96 -22.62 2.77
N TYR A 239 -24.59 -21.34 2.86
CA TYR A 239 -24.13 -20.64 1.67
C TYR A 239 -22.84 -21.24 1.13
N CYS A 240 -22.73 -21.24 -0.20
CA CYS A 240 -21.62 -21.81 -0.91
C CYS A 240 -20.32 -21.10 -0.51
N PRO A 241 -19.25 -21.84 -0.14
CA PRO A 241 -17.99 -21.23 0.26
C PRO A 241 -17.28 -20.50 -0.88
N CYS A 242 -17.77 -20.54 -2.13
CA CYS A 242 -17.21 -19.73 -3.22
C CYS A 242 -17.59 -18.24 -3.14
N GLY A 243 -18.50 -17.85 -2.24
CA GLY A 243 -18.92 -16.45 -2.07
C GLY A 243 -19.91 -15.95 -3.12
N SER A 244 -20.67 -16.86 -3.75
CA SER A 244 -21.68 -16.53 -4.77
C SER A 244 -23.05 -16.14 -4.21
N ASP A 245 -23.20 -16.10 -2.89
CA ASP A 245 -24.47 -15.91 -2.15
C ASP A 245 -25.57 -16.96 -2.44
N LYS A 246 -25.25 -18.03 -3.17
CA LYS A 246 -26.14 -19.18 -3.38
C LYS A 246 -25.89 -20.22 -2.30
N LEU A 247 -26.89 -21.08 -2.04
CA LEU A 247 -26.70 -22.25 -1.19
C LEU A 247 -25.69 -23.22 -1.83
N TYR A 248 -24.97 -23.98 -1.01
CA TYR A 248 -23.90 -24.85 -1.48
C TYR A 248 -24.42 -25.91 -2.46
N LYS A 249 -25.56 -26.53 -2.13
CA LYS A 249 -26.27 -27.48 -3.02
C LYS A 249 -26.65 -26.89 -4.37
N ASP A 250 -26.91 -25.58 -4.43
CA ASP A 250 -27.34 -24.86 -5.63
C ASP A 250 -26.18 -24.20 -6.39
N CYS A 251 -24.95 -24.45 -5.95
CA CYS A 251 -23.75 -23.84 -6.50
C CYS A 251 -22.64 -24.87 -6.72
N CYS A 252 -21.53 -24.78 -5.97
CA CYS A 252 -20.34 -25.56 -6.28
C CYS A 252 -20.48 -27.05 -5.97
N LEU A 253 -21.48 -27.50 -5.19
CA LEU A 253 -21.67 -28.92 -4.90
C LEU A 253 -21.96 -29.73 -6.18
N LYS A 254 -22.60 -29.10 -7.19
CA LYS A 254 -22.87 -29.70 -8.51
C LYS A 254 -21.65 -29.74 -9.44
N GLU A 255 -20.55 -29.13 -9.02
CA GLU A 255 -19.34 -28.97 -9.79
C GLU A 255 -18.23 -29.88 -9.26
N SER A 256 -17.11 -29.98 -10.00
CA SER A 256 -15.95 -30.80 -9.59
C SER A 256 -15.23 -30.33 -8.32
N GLY A 257 -15.62 -29.19 -7.76
CA GLY A 257 -15.03 -28.62 -6.55
C GLY A 257 -15.51 -27.20 -6.27
N VAL A 258 -15.12 -26.67 -5.10
CA VAL A 258 -15.45 -25.31 -4.67
C VAL A 258 -14.49 -24.31 -5.30
N LEU A 259 -15.03 -23.36 -6.06
CA LEU A 259 -14.24 -22.30 -6.69
C LEU A 259 -13.75 -21.29 -5.63
N ARG A 260 -12.44 -21.12 -5.46
CA ARG A 260 -11.85 -20.15 -4.54
C ARG A 260 -10.80 -19.27 -5.24
N PRO A 261 -10.54 -18.05 -4.74
CA PRO A 261 -9.39 -17.26 -5.17
C PRO A 261 -8.08 -18.02 -4.94
N HIS A 262 -7.17 -17.90 -5.89
CA HIS A 262 -5.83 -18.46 -5.83
C HIS A 262 -4.82 -17.38 -6.21
N VAL A 263 -3.65 -17.37 -5.60
CA VAL A 263 -2.58 -16.46 -5.97
C VAL A 263 -1.33 -17.24 -6.36
N ASP A 264 -0.87 -16.98 -7.57
CA ASP A 264 0.37 -17.53 -8.11
C ASP A 264 1.47 -16.50 -7.91
N PHE A 265 2.61 -16.91 -7.35
CA PHE A 265 3.81 -16.08 -7.25
C PHE A 265 4.84 -16.53 -8.27
N ASP A 266 5.35 -15.57 -9.03
CA ASP A 266 6.53 -15.72 -9.87
C ASP A 266 7.70 -15.00 -9.19
N PHE A 267 8.82 -15.69 -9.00
CA PHE A 267 10.05 -15.13 -8.44
C PHE A 267 11.15 -14.94 -9.50
N GLY A 268 10.76 -14.71 -10.76
CA GLY A 268 11.63 -14.45 -11.90
C GLY A 268 11.84 -15.64 -12.83
N GLN A 269 11.03 -16.70 -12.70
CA GLN A 269 11.09 -17.91 -13.52
C GLN A 269 9.93 -17.98 -14.54
N GLY A 270 8.98 -17.05 -14.45
CA GLY A 270 7.71 -17.11 -15.18
C GLY A 270 6.64 -17.84 -14.39
N PHE A 271 5.37 -17.58 -14.73
CA PHE A 271 4.25 -18.31 -14.16
C PHE A 271 4.22 -19.74 -14.70
N SER A 272 3.92 -20.71 -13.82
CA SER A 272 3.73 -22.11 -14.22
C SER A 272 2.28 -22.37 -14.65
N ASP A 273 2.10 -23.13 -15.72
CA ASP A 273 0.77 -23.57 -16.18
C ASP A 273 0.18 -24.71 -15.33
N ASN A 274 0.99 -25.36 -14.47
CA ASN A 274 0.58 -26.49 -13.64
C ASN A 274 0.95 -26.26 -12.16
N PRO A 275 0.19 -25.43 -11.43
CA PRO A 275 0.47 -25.08 -10.05
C PRO A 275 0.29 -26.26 -9.07
N ASN A 276 1.38 -26.77 -8.48
CA ASN A 276 1.36 -27.63 -7.29
C ASN A 276 0.87 -26.86 -6.05
N ILE A 277 -0.35 -27.11 -5.58
CA ILE A 277 -0.89 -26.49 -4.35
C ILE A 277 0.03 -26.80 -3.15
N ILE A 278 0.70 -25.80 -2.58
CA ILE A 278 1.65 -25.99 -1.47
C ILE A 278 1.02 -25.68 -0.10
N LYS A 279 0.08 -24.71 -0.04
CA LYS A 279 -0.44 -24.24 1.25
C LYS A 279 -1.89 -23.76 1.18
N TYR A 280 -2.80 -24.44 1.88
CA TYR A 280 -4.22 -24.07 1.96
C TYR A 280 -4.54 -23.33 3.26
N HIS A 281 -5.05 -22.09 3.15
CA HIS A 281 -5.52 -21.31 4.29
C HIS A 281 -7.05 -21.44 4.44
N TYR A 282 -7.47 -22.40 5.26
CA TYR A 282 -8.86 -22.56 5.71
C TYR A 282 -9.03 -21.95 7.10
N PRO A 283 -9.96 -21.01 7.32
CA PRO A 283 -10.36 -20.67 8.68
C PRO A 283 -11.10 -21.88 9.26
N LYS A 284 -10.45 -22.57 10.21
CA LYS A 284 -11.11 -23.63 10.97
C LYS A 284 -12.24 -23.03 11.80
N SER A 285 -13.40 -23.68 11.71
CA SER A 285 -14.56 -23.68 12.61
C SER A 285 -15.69 -22.66 12.38
N LYS A 286 -16.87 -23.27 12.20
CA LYS A 286 -18.15 -23.02 12.89
C LYS A 286 -18.37 -21.55 13.24
N ASP A 287 -19.20 -20.87 12.46
CA ASP A 287 -20.42 -20.25 12.96
C ASP A 287 -21.07 -19.40 11.85
N ASN A 288 -22.34 -19.71 11.60
CA ASN A 288 -23.35 -18.98 10.83
C ASN A 288 -22.84 -18.09 9.69
N VAL A 289 -22.84 -18.69 8.50
CA VAL A 289 -22.69 -18.02 7.21
C VAL A 289 -23.84 -17.03 7.00
N SER A 290 -23.75 -15.83 7.58
CA SER A 290 -24.67 -14.71 7.31
C SER A 290 -24.06 -13.34 7.62
N ALA A 291 -22.73 -13.20 7.52
CA ALA A 291 -22.06 -11.91 7.61
C ALA A 291 -21.01 -11.76 6.49
N PHE A 292 -21.47 -11.19 5.39
CA PHE A 292 -20.75 -10.46 4.33
C PHE A 292 -19.26 -10.76 4.06
N LYS A 293 -19.06 -11.44 2.91
CA LYS A 293 -18.07 -11.19 1.86
C LYS A 293 -16.78 -10.45 2.27
N SER A 294 -15.74 -11.24 2.59
CA SER A 294 -14.44 -11.24 1.88
C SER A 294 -13.31 -11.86 2.75
N ASP A 295 -13.42 -13.14 3.07
CA ASP A 295 -12.22 -13.84 3.53
C ASP A 295 -11.29 -14.03 2.33
N MET A 296 -10.32 -13.13 2.19
CA MET A 296 -9.16 -13.32 1.33
C MET A 296 -8.39 -14.54 1.82
N GLN A 297 -8.81 -15.70 1.35
CA GLN A 297 -8.06 -16.94 1.48
C GLN A 297 -7.21 -17.06 0.22
N GLY A 298 -5.93 -16.72 0.34
CA GLY A 298 -4.94 -17.01 -0.68
C GLY A 298 -4.22 -18.31 -0.33
N ILE A 299 -4.00 -19.12 -1.35
CA ILE A 299 -3.16 -20.31 -1.31
C ILE A 299 -1.84 -19.88 -1.92
N ILE A 300 -0.74 -20.28 -1.30
CA ILE A 300 0.57 -19.90 -1.78
C ILE A 300 1.26 -21.08 -2.43
N MET A 301 1.98 -20.77 -3.52
CA MET A 301 2.92 -21.64 -4.18
C MET A 301 4.33 -21.07 -4.17
N THR A 302 5.30 -21.95 -3.95
CA THR A 302 6.73 -21.67 -4.03
C THR A 302 7.38 -22.75 -4.88
N MET A 303 8.17 -22.38 -5.88
CA MET A 303 8.93 -23.35 -6.65
C MET A 303 10.07 -23.91 -5.80
N LYS A 304 10.28 -25.22 -5.84
CA LYS A 304 11.51 -25.86 -5.34
C LYS A 304 12.72 -25.38 -6.15
#